data_AF-A0A3N1B1B3-F1
#
_entry.id   AF-A0A3N1B1B3-F1
#
_cell.length_a   1.000
_cell.length_b   1.000
_cell.length_c   1.000
_cell.angle_alpha   90.00
_cell.angle_beta   90.00
_cell.angle_gamma   90.00
#
_symmetry.space_group_name_H-M   'P 1'
#
loop_
_entity.id
_entity.type
_entity.pdbx_description
1 polymer ?
#
loop_
_entity_poly.entity_id
_entity_poly.type
_entity_poly.pdbx_seq_one_letter_code
_entity_poly.pdbx_strand_id
1 'polypeptide(L)' 'MARKRVIVDGSEWEIPESNLDPILLSIQTAMETGSVVKLELLDGADRPVTVYLNGRTAVTVVVDLGLDPRPSEMS' A
#
# COMPACT_ATOMS: atom_id res chain seq x y z
N MET A 1 11.43 13.29 -0.88
CA MET A 1 11.06 11.97 -1.45
C MET A 1 9.55 11.92 -1.51
N ALA A 2 8.95 11.37 -2.57
CA ALA A 2 7.50 11.28 -2.62
C ALA A 2 7.01 10.20 -1.62
N ARG A 3 5.81 10.44 -1.07
CA ARG A 3 5.21 9.64 0.00
C ARG A 3 4.83 8.26 -0.54
N LYS A 4 5.20 7.18 0.17
CA LYS A 4 4.79 5.80 -0.17
C LYS A 4 3.41 5.55 0.39
N ARG A 5 2.50 5.00 -0.41
CA ARG A 5 1.10 4.84 -0.02
C ARG A 5 0.48 3.59 -0.58
N VAL A 6 -0.55 3.12 0.10
CA VAL A 6 -1.48 2.13 -0.40
C VAL A 6 -2.85 2.76 -0.59
N ILE A 7 -3.53 2.41 -1.67
CA ILE A 7 -4.89 2.84 -1.97
C ILE A 7 -5.76 1.59 -2.06
N VAL A 8 -6.77 1.52 -1.20
CA VAL A 8 -7.72 0.41 -1.10
C VAL A 8 -9.12 0.98 -1.24
N ASP A 9 -9.87 0.53 -2.26
CA ASP A 9 -11.23 1.00 -2.55
C ASP A 9 -11.38 2.53 -2.57
N GLY A 10 -10.35 3.23 -3.07
CA GLY A 10 -10.30 4.70 -3.16
C GLY A 10 -9.89 5.42 -1.88
N SER A 11 -9.66 4.71 -0.77
CA SER A 11 -9.08 5.28 0.45
C SER A 11 -7.56 5.18 0.44
N GLU A 12 -6.88 6.29 0.71
CA GLU A 12 -5.41 6.39 0.70
C GLU A 12 -4.85 6.34 2.12
N TRP A 13 -3.76 5.59 2.28
CA TRP A 13 -3.02 5.44 3.53
C TRP A 13 -1.52 5.46 3.25
N GLU A 14 -0.75 6.12 4.10
CA GLU A 14 0.72 6.09 3.97
C GLU A 14 1.31 4.80 4.57
N ILE A 15 2.39 4.34 3.96
CA ILE A 15 3.22 3.24 4.44
C ILE A 15 4.38 3.81 5.27
N PRO A 16 4.52 3.44 6.57
CA PRO A 16 5.69 3.79 7.36
C PRO A 16 6.97 3.31 6.69
N GLU A 17 8.00 4.15 6.63
CA GLU A 17 9.24 3.83 5.92
C GLU A 17 9.94 2.57 6.45
N SER A 18 9.84 2.32 7.76
CA SER A 18 10.39 1.13 8.42
C SER A 18 9.69 -0.18 8.05
N ASN A 19 8.49 -0.12 7.48
CA ASN A 19 7.58 -1.28 7.35
C ASN A 19 7.21 -1.61 5.90
N LEU A 20 7.91 -1.05 4.91
CA LEU A 20 7.55 -1.22 3.51
C LEU A 20 7.45 -2.69 3.08
N ASP A 21 8.55 -3.44 3.14
CA ASP A 21 8.58 -4.81 2.59
C ASP A 21 7.58 -5.77 3.26
N PRO A 22 7.43 -5.77 4.61
CA PRO A 22 6.41 -6.58 5.27
C PRO A 22 4.97 -6.24 4.85
N ILE A 23 4.68 -4.96 4.61
CA ILE A 23 3.36 -4.50 4.16
C ILE A 23 3.09 -5.00 2.73
N LEU A 24 4.06 -4.87 1.83
CA LEU A 24 3.94 -5.35 0.45
C LEU A 24 3.68 -6.87 0.40
N LEU A 25 4.45 -7.64 1.17
CA LEU A 25 4.27 -9.09 1.26
C LEU A 25 2.89 -9.47 1.81
N SER A 26 2.42 -8.74 2.82
CA SER A 26 1.11 -8.98 3.44
C SER A 26 -0.04 -8.68 2.46
N ILE A 27 0.05 -7.57 1.72
CA ILE A 27 -0.92 -7.22 0.68
C ILE A 27 -0.94 -8.30 -0.41
N GLN A 28 0.24 -8.67 -0.94
CA GLN A 28 0.33 -9.71 -1.97
C GLN A 28 -0.29 -11.03 -1.49
N THR A 29 0.09 -11.48 -0.29
CA THR A 29 -0.43 -12.71 0.31
C THR A 29 -1.95 -12.65 0.46
N ALA A 30 -2.51 -11.54 0.93
CA ALA A 30 -3.95 -11.36 1.08
C ALA A 30 -4.67 -11.50 -0.26
N MET A 31 -4.18 -10.82 -1.29
CA MET A 31 -4.77 -10.82 -2.63
C MET A 31 -4.67 -12.19 -3.32
N GLU A 32 -3.55 -12.90 -3.16
CA GLU A 32 -3.35 -14.24 -3.77
C GLU A 32 -4.17 -15.33 -3.09
N THR A 33 -4.29 -15.26 -1.76
CA THR A 33 -4.95 -16.31 -0.96
C THR A 33 -6.42 -16.02 -0.65
N GLY A 34 -6.89 -14.80 -0.93
CA GLY A 34 -8.23 -14.34 -0.54
C GLY A 34 -8.41 -14.32 0.98
N SER A 35 -7.35 -13.98 1.72
CA SER A 35 -7.31 -13.91 3.18
C SER A 35 -7.45 -12.48 3.69
N VAL A 36 -7.64 -12.35 5.01
CA VAL A 36 -7.68 -11.06 5.70
C VAL A 36 -6.34 -10.83 6.40
N VAL A 37 -5.71 -9.70 6.13
CA VAL A 37 -4.46 -9.28 6.78
C VAL A 37 -4.63 -7.96 7.52
N LYS A 38 -3.78 -7.77 8.54
CA LYS A 38 -3.67 -6.52 9.30
C LYS A 38 -2.50 -5.71 8.74
N LEU A 39 -2.74 -4.45 8.38
CA LEU A 39 -1.72 -3.51 7.93
C LEU A 39 -1.61 -2.37 8.94
N GLU A 40 -0.39 -2.04 9.34
CA GLU A 40 -0.08 -0.89 10.19
C GLU A 40 0.36 0.26 9.28
N LEU A 41 -0.49 1.26 9.15
CA LEU A 41 -0.37 2.35 8.17
C LEU A 41 -0.48 3.71 8.88
N LEU A 42 -0.30 4.79 8.13
CA LEU A 42 -0.49 6.15 8.61
C LEU A 42 -1.70 6.80 7.92
N ASP A 43 -2.47 7.58 8.66
CA ASP A 43 -3.51 8.43 8.08
C ASP A 43 -2.93 9.74 7.49
N GLY A 44 -3.79 10.58 6.92
CA GLY A 44 -3.38 11.86 6.33
C GLY A 44 -2.75 12.86 7.32
N ALA A 45 -2.77 12.59 8.63
CA ALA A 45 -2.16 13.39 9.69
C ALA A 45 -0.96 12.68 10.35
N ASP A 46 -0.36 11.70 9.68
CA ASP A 46 0.77 10.89 10.15
C ASP A 46 0.48 10.08 11.42
N ARG A 47 -0.79 9.80 11.72
CA ARG A 47 -1.16 9.03 12.91
C ARG A 47 -1.20 7.54 12.57
N PRO A 48 -0.66 6.67 13.44
CA PRO A 48 -0.71 5.23 13.23
C PRO A 48 -2.16 4.73 13.28
N VAL A 49 -2.54 3.98 12.24
CA VAL A 49 -3.83 3.34 12.10
C VAL A 49 -3.66 1.87 11.71
N THR A 50 -4.64 1.06 12.07
CA THR A 50 -4.72 -0.34 11.63
C THR A 50 -5.77 -0.48 10.55
N VAL A 51 -5.37 -0.98 9.38
CA VAL A 51 -6.27 -1.28 8.27
C VAL A 51 -6.35 -2.79 8.08
N TYR A 52 -7.58 -3.33 8.04
CA TYR A 52 -7.81 -4.72 7.71
C TYR A 52 -8.12 -4.83 6.21
N LEU A 53 -7.22 -5.47 5.46
CA LEU A 53 -7.42 -5.74 4.03
C LEU A 53 -8.01 -7.14 3.88
N ASN A 54 -9.16 -7.24 3.22
CA ASN A 54 -9.76 -8.51 2.82
C ASN A 54 -9.48 -8.75 1.32
N GLY A 55 -8.53 -9.62 1.01
CA GLY A 55 -8.15 -9.92 -0.37
C GLY A 55 -9.19 -10.72 -1.17
N ARG A 56 -10.28 -11.19 -0.54
CA ARG A 56 -11.40 -11.81 -1.25
C ARG A 56 -12.39 -10.79 -1.82
N THR A 57 -12.47 -9.61 -1.19
CA THR A 57 -13.46 -8.58 -1.53
C THR A 57 -12.86 -7.36 -2.19
N ALA A 58 -11.59 -7.04 -1.87
CA ALA A 58 -10.88 -5.95 -2.51
C ALA A 58 -10.74 -6.24 -4.01
N VAL A 59 -11.27 -5.34 -4.84
CA VAL A 59 -11.18 -5.48 -6.31
C VAL A 59 -9.78 -5.11 -6.79
N THR A 60 -9.21 -4.05 -6.19
CA THR A 60 -7.86 -3.57 -6.49
C THR A 60 -7.19 -3.01 -5.23
N VAL A 61 -5.88 -3.18 -5.16
CA VAL A 61 -5.02 -2.49 -4.20
C VAL A 61 -3.88 -1.86 -5.00
N VAL A 62 -3.75 -0.54 -4.92
CA VAL A 62 -2.66 0.19 -5.57
C VAL A 62 -1.59 0.48 -4.55
N VAL A 63 -0.34 0.12 -4.85
CA VAL A 63 0.83 0.52 -4.10
C VAL A 63 1.57 1.57 -4.92
N ASP A 64 1.63 2.80 -4.42
CA ASP A 64 2.42 3.88 -5.02
C ASP A 64 3.67 4.09 -4.15
N LEU A 65 4.82 3.76 -4.72
CA LEU A 65 6.11 3.85 -4.04
C LEU A 65 6.73 5.25 -4.11
N GLY A 66 6.04 6.24 -4.69
CA GLY A 66 6.56 7.59 -4.85
C GLY A 66 7.81 7.61 -5.74
N LEU A 67 7.95 6.65 -6.65
CA LEU A 67 9.02 6.65 -7.63
C LEU A 67 8.60 7.64 -8.72
N ASP A 68 9.32 8.75 -8.86
CA ASP A 68 9.16 9.63 -10.01
C ASP A 68 9.23 8.79 -11.29
N PRO A 69 8.38 9.05 -12.29
CA PRO A 69 8.56 8.45 -13.60
C PRO A 69 9.96 8.85 -14.07
N ARG A 70 10.88 7.88 -14.15
CA ARG A 70 12.15 8.08 -14.85
C ARG A 70 11.78 8.65 -16.22
N PRO A 71 12.34 9.79 -16.65
CA PRO A 71 12.18 10.21 -18.03
C PRO A 71 12.67 9.04 -18.87
N SER A 72 11.75 8.39 -19.59
CA SER A 72 12.13 7.45 -20.63
C SER A 72 12.91 8.28 -21.64
N GLU A 73 14.22 8.09 -21.70
CA GLU A 73 15.04 8.62 -22.78
C GLU A 73 14.43 8.10 -24.09
N MET A 74 13.72 8.97 -24.80
CA MET A 74 13.46 8.78 -26.22
C MET A 74 14.82 8.92 -26.92
N SER A 75 15.42 7.79 -27.29
CA SER A 75 16.41 7.70 -28.37
C SER A 75 15.72 7.34 -29.67
#